data_AF-X1R7F5-F1
#
_entry.id   AF-X1R7F5-F1
#
_cell.length_a   1.000
_cell.length_b   1.000
_cell.length_c   1.000
_cell.angle_alpha   90.00
_cell.angle_beta   90.00
_cell.angle_gamma   90.00
#
_symmetry.space_group_name_H-M   'P 1'
#
loop_
_entity.id
_entity.type
_entity.pdbx_description
1 polymer ?
#
loop_
_entity_poly.entity_id
_entity_poly.type
_entity_poly.pdbx_seq_one_letter_code
_entity_poly.pdbx_strand_id
1 'polypeptide(L)'
;KTTCGGKGTCGDCVAQIISGSYRSKQSAALSDKLASRGFSLACQTEVTGDITAQLPQFRELAIKSIVDSKFFEEQKDSISGLFEIDPPVKKIELDLPPPTLEDNYSDSKRIERELQKKLSIKKLNCEYSVLKKLANAVRKDQGKIIVILFISGNETTVIDVVPQSGKKKVYGVACDIGTTTVALHLVNLGSGKIESTVSSLNQQIKGGEDIISRINYAQKPEGLRKLQELIILTVNNLIEKASRSAQISPSDIYYASLSGNTTMFPSPSES
;
A
#
# COMPACT_ATOMS: atom_id res chain seq x y z
N LYS A 1 28.65 3.02 2.07
CA LYS A 1 29.17 1.93 1.18
C LYS A 1 28.15 1.72 0.07
N THR A 2 28.52 1.80 -1.21
CA THR A 2 27.58 1.68 -2.35
C THR A 2 27.38 0.24 -2.80
N THR A 3 26.14 -0.15 -3.08
CA THR A 3 25.70 -1.53 -3.39
C THR A 3 26.43 -2.16 -4.59
N CYS A 4 26.79 -1.36 -5.60
CA CYS A 4 27.49 -1.84 -6.79
C CYS A 4 29.03 -1.89 -6.67
N GLY A 5 29.61 -1.54 -5.51
CA GLY A 5 31.07 -1.54 -5.33
C GLY A 5 31.83 -0.63 -6.30
N GLY A 6 31.20 0.43 -6.80
CA GLY A 6 31.80 1.35 -7.76
C GLY A 6 31.62 0.98 -9.23
N LYS A 7 30.83 -0.06 -9.57
CA LYS A 7 30.54 -0.45 -10.97
C LYS A 7 29.56 0.47 -11.70
N GLY A 8 28.98 1.46 -11.01
CA GLY A 8 28.09 2.45 -11.60
C GLY A 8 26.67 1.96 -11.91
N THR A 9 26.27 0.76 -11.48
CA THR A 9 24.98 0.16 -11.87
C THR A 9 23.81 0.44 -10.93
N CYS A 10 24.05 0.95 -9.71
CA CYS A 10 22.98 1.11 -8.70
C CYS A 10 22.38 2.51 -8.58
N GLY A 11 23.09 3.57 -8.98
CA GLY A 11 22.59 4.96 -8.82
C GLY A 11 22.67 5.54 -7.41
N ASP A 12 23.12 4.79 -6.39
CA ASP A 12 23.13 5.24 -4.99
C ASP A 12 24.05 6.44 -4.69
N CYS A 13 25.01 6.72 -5.58
CA CYS A 13 26.03 7.75 -5.40
C CYS A 13 25.83 8.97 -6.29
N VAL A 14 24.59 9.24 -6.70
CA VAL A 14 24.26 10.43 -7.51
C VAL A 14 24.56 11.71 -6.72
N ALA A 15 25.34 12.59 -7.34
CA ALA A 15 25.60 13.95 -6.88
C ALA A 15 25.37 14.92 -8.05
N GLN A 16 25.03 16.17 -7.74
CA GLN A 16 24.97 17.23 -8.75
C GLN A 16 26.25 18.06 -8.68
N ILE A 17 26.91 18.22 -9.82
CA ILE A 17 28.08 19.07 -9.96
C ILE A 17 27.57 20.44 -10.43
N ILE A 18 27.73 21.44 -9.57
CA ILE A 18 27.26 22.81 -9.81
C ILE A 18 28.25 23.55 -10.71
N SER A 19 29.55 23.34 -10.48
CA SER A 19 30.63 23.95 -11.26
C SER A 19 31.95 23.19 -11.09
N GLY A 20 32.87 23.39 -12.03
CA GLY A 20 34.23 22.86 -11.98
C GLY A 20 34.57 21.86 -13.08
N SER A 21 35.77 21.28 -13.00
CA SER A 21 36.33 20.39 -14.04
C SER A 21 36.29 18.92 -13.63
N TYR A 22 35.54 18.11 -14.36
CA TYR A 22 35.38 16.67 -14.09
C TYR A 22 35.21 15.86 -15.38
N ARG A 23 35.46 14.56 -15.29
CA ARG A 23 35.09 13.57 -16.31
C ARG A 23 34.21 12.50 -15.69
N SER A 24 33.11 12.18 -16.36
CA SER A 24 32.17 11.16 -15.90
C SER A 24 31.95 10.11 -16.98
N LYS A 25 31.88 8.84 -16.56
CA LYS A 25 31.49 7.74 -17.46
C LYS A 25 29.98 7.63 -17.51
N GLN A 26 29.45 7.48 -18.73
CA GLN A 26 28.03 7.24 -18.95
C GLN A 26 27.65 5.89 -18.33
N SER A 27 26.50 5.84 -17.66
CA SER A 27 25.99 4.64 -17.00
C SER A 27 24.50 4.50 -17.28
N ALA A 28 24.05 3.27 -17.49
CA ALA A 28 22.63 2.94 -17.59
C ALA A 28 21.82 3.34 -16.33
N ALA A 29 22.48 3.50 -15.18
CA ALA A 29 21.84 3.93 -13.94
C ALA A 29 21.56 5.45 -13.87
N LEU A 30 21.97 6.22 -14.89
CA LEU A 30 21.77 7.67 -14.96
C LEU A 30 21.26 8.05 -16.35
N SER A 31 20.07 8.64 -16.43
CA SER A 31 19.49 9.04 -17.72
C SER A 31 20.21 10.25 -18.32
N ASP A 32 20.20 10.34 -19.66
CA ASP A 32 20.82 11.46 -20.39
C ASP A 32 20.23 12.83 -19.99
N LYS A 33 18.95 12.85 -19.60
CA LYS A 33 18.26 14.05 -19.10
C LYS A 33 18.79 14.52 -17.74
N LEU A 34 19.26 13.61 -16.88
CA LEU A 34 19.89 13.97 -15.61
C LEU A 34 21.35 14.33 -15.81
N ALA A 35 22.07 13.60 -16.67
CA ALA A 35 23.45 13.90 -17.03
C ALA A 35 23.59 15.32 -17.62
N SER A 36 22.69 15.71 -18.52
CA SER A 36 22.64 17.07 -19.09
C SER A 36 22.36 18.18 -18.08
N ARG A 37 21.85 17.86 -16.88
CA ARG A 37 21.61 18.80 -15.77
C ARG A 37 22.74 18.82 -14.74
N GLY A 38 23.88 18.23 -15.06
CA GLY A 38 25.06 18.17 -14.19
C GLY A 38 24.99 17.11 -13.10
N PHE A 39 24.05 16.16 -13.17
CA PHE A 39 24.07 15.00 -12.28
C PHE A 39 25.09 13.98 -12.76
N SER A 40 25.80 13.37 -11.82
CA SER A 40 26.80 12.35 -12.09
C SER A 40 26.86 11.31 -10.97
N LEU A 41 27.32 10.10 -11.29
CA LEU A 41 27.60 9.08 -10.29
C LEU A 41 28.98 9.35 -9.70
N ALA A 42 29.05 9.66 -8.40
CA ALA A 42 30.30 9.95 -7.73
C ALA A 42 31.32 8.81 -7.86
N CYS A 43 30.87 7.55 -7.90
CA CYS A 43 31.77 6.40 -8.07
C CYS A 43 32.33 6.24 -9.50
N GLN A 44 31.79 6.95 -10.48
CA GLN A 44 32.20 6.93 -11.89
C GLN A 44 32.71 8.29 -12.37
N THR A 45 32.91 9.24 -11.44
CA THR A 45 33.36 10.59 -11.75
C THR A 45 34.79 10.77 -11.28
N GLU A 46 35.66 11.14 -12.20
CA GLU A 46 37.02 11.56 -11.93
C GLU A 46 37.06 13.10 -11.84
N VAL A 47 37.58 13.61 -10.73
CA VAL A 47 37.75 15.05 -10.50
C VAL A 47 39.09 15.46 -11.10
N THR A 48 39.05 16.40 -12.04
CA THR A 48 40.25 16.86 -12.79
C THR A 48 40.71 18.27 -12.39
N GLY A 49 39.98 18.92 -11.49
CA GLY A 49 40.28 20.23 -10.92
C GLY A 49 39.27 20.57 -9.82
N ASP A 50 39.27 21.81 -9.34
CA ASP A 50 38.33 22.22 -8.29
C ASP A 50 36.88 22.07 -8.76
N ILE A 51 36.03 21.49 -7.90
CA ILE A 51 34.61 21.32 -8.15
C ILE A 51 33.78 21.79 -6.96
N THR A 52 32.60 22.33 -7.25
CA THR A 52 31.52 22.49 -6.27
C THR A 52 30.46 21.46 -6.57
N ALA A 53 30.28 20.51 -5.67
CA ALA A 53 29.25 19.49 -5.76
C ALA A 53 28.25 19.66 -4.62
N GLN A 54 26.99 19.41 -4.92
CA GLN A 54 25.92 19.36 -3.95
C GLN A 54 25.37 17.95 -3.92
N LEU A 55 25.31 17.37 -2.72
CA LEU A 55 24.44 16.22 -2.49
C LEU A 55 23.02 16.71 -2.74
N PRO A 56 22.25 16.07 -3.64
CA PRO A 56 20.88 16.47 -3.87
C PRO A 56 20.21 16.55 -2.50
N GLN A 57 19.73 17.74 -2.13
CA GLN A 57 18.89 17.83 -0.95
C GLN A 57 17.70 16.94 -1.27
N PHE A 58 17.63 15.77 -0.63
CA PHE A 58 16.50 14.85 -0.73
C PHE A 58 15.26 15.45 -0.04
N ARG A 59 15.02 16.75 -0.22
CA ARG A 59 13.72 17.39 -0.05
C ARG A 59 12.90 17.02 -1.29
N GLU A 60 11.98 16.08 -1.05
CA GLU A 60 10.71 15.94 -1.78
C GLU A 60 10.74 15.64 -3.29
N LEU A 61 11.85 15.16 -3.87
CA LEU A 61 11.91 14.88 -5.32
C LEU A 61 12.34 13.46 -5.73
N ALA A 62 12.45 12.51 -4.79
CA ALA A 62 12.68 11.08 -5.09
C ALA A 62 11.56 10.15 -4.60
N ILE A 63 10.35 10.69 -4.42
CA ILE A 63 9.09 9.92 -4.32
C ILE A 63 8.19 10.35 -5.49
N LYS A 64 8.78 10.57 -6.66
CA LYS A 64 8.05 10.85 -7.90
C LYS A 64 8.43 9.96 -9.09
N SER A 65 9.26 8.93 -8.90
CA SER A 65 9.72 8.04 -9.98
C SER A 65 9.38 6.55 -9.80
N ILE A 66 8.44 6.23 -8.91
CA ILE A 66 7.52 5.07 -9.06
C ILE A 66 6.09 5.60 -9.27
N VAL A 67 5.95 6.92 -9.50
CA VAL A 67 4.75 7.70 -9.12
C VAL A 67 3.90 8.14 -10.29
N ASP A 68 4.29 7.79 -11.50
CA ASP A 68 3.34 7.51 -12.57
C ASP A 68 3.77 6.16 -13.10
N SER A 69 3.07 5.07 -12.78
CA SER A 69 3.26 3.84 -13.53
C SER A 69 2.60 4.00 -14.90
N LYS A 70 3.18 4.89 -15.71
CA LYS A 70 3.25 4.70 -17.16
C LYS A 70 3.58 3.24 -17.49
N PHE A 71 4.33 2.53 -16.64
CA PHE A 71 4.50 1.08 -16.76
C PHE A 71 3.17 0.28 -16.76
N PHE A 72 2.17 0.63 -15.94
CA PHE A 72 0.88 -0.09 -15.92
C PHE A 72 -0.10 0.47 -16.96
N GLU A 73 -0.08 1.78 -17.23
CA GLU A 73 -0.89 2.36 -18.33
C GLU A 73 -0.36 1.99 -19.73
N GLU A 74 0.96 1.95 -19.94
CA GLU A 74 1.63 1.59 -21.21
C GLU A 74 1.72 0.06 -21.40
N GLN A 75 1.72 -0.74 -20.32
CA GLN A 75 1.71 -2.21 -20.43
C GLN A 75 0.35 -2.88 -20.26
N LYS A 76 -0.72 -2.13 -19.99
CA LYS A 76 -2.08 -2.71 -19.95
C LYS A 76 -2.41 -3.48 -21.24
N ASP A 77 -1.94 -2.98 -22.37
CA ASP A 77 -2.14 -3.60 -23.69
C ASP A 77 -1.09 -4.66 -24.05
N SER A 78 0.04 -4.74 -23.32
CA SER A 78 1.11 -5.73 -23.55
C SER A 78 1.12 -6.88 -22.55
N ILE A 79 0.38 -6.79 -21.44
CA ILE A 79 0.04 -7.94 -20.61
C ILE A 79 -1.16 -8.62 -21.26
N SER A 80 -0.89 -9.55 -22.16
CA SER A 80 -1.93 -10.33 -22.84
C SER A 80 -2.73 -11.16 -21.83
N GLY A 81 -3.91 -10.69 -21.45
CA GLY A 81 -4.87 -11.39 -20.60
C GLY A 81 -6.08 -10.51 -20.30
N LEU A 82 -7.29 -11.07 -20.41
CA LEU A 82 -8.47 -10.43 -19.83
C LEU A 82 -8.36 -10.56 -18.30
N PHE A 83 -8.00 -9.49 -17.62
CA PHE A 83 -8.01 -9.46 -16.15
C PHE A 83 -9.39 -9.00 -15.67
N GLU A 84 -10.13 -9.92 -15.07
CA GLU A 84 -11.35 -9.58 -14.34
C GLU A 84 -10.99 -9.02 -12.97
N ILE A 85 -11.60 -7.89 -12.61
CA ILE A 85 -11.37 -7.25 -11.31
C ILE A 85 -12.20 -8.01 -10.27
N ASP A 86 -11.56 -8.98 -9.62
CA ASP A 86 -12.18 -9.84 -8.62
C ASP A 86 -11.48 -9.74 -7.25
N PRO A 87 -11.57 -8.58 -6.56
CA PRO A 87 -10.99 -8.45 -5.23
C PRO A 87 -11.75 -9.33 -4.22
N PRO A 88 -11.07 -9.84 -3.18
CA PRO A 88 -11.73 -10.62 -2.12
C PRO A 88 -12.70 -9.78 -1.29
N VAL A 89 -12.67 -8.45 -1.40
CA VAL A 89 -13.64 -7.56 -0.78
C VAL A 89 -14.75 -7.19 -1.78
N LYS A 90 -16.00 -7.48 -1.43
CA LYS A 90 -17.17 -7.18 -2.26
C LYS A 90 -18.10 -6.18 -1.59
N LYS A 91 -18.56 -5.19 -2.36
CA LYS A 91 -19.60 -4.23 -1.96
C LYS A 91 -20.94 -4.70 -2.49
N ILE A 92 -21.88 -5.05 -1.61
CA ILE A 92 -23.22 -5.50 -1.98
C ILE A 92 -24.26 -4.52 -1.44
N GLU A 93 -25.13 -4.05 -2.32
CA GLU A 93 -26.27 -3.20 -1.95
C GLU A 93 -27.50 -4.08 -1.69
N LEU A 94 -28.13 -3.91 -0.54
CA LEU A 94 -29.29 -4.67 -0.10
C LEU A 94 -30.43 -3.73 0.24
N ASP A 95 -31.64 -4.21 -0.04
CA ASP A 95 -32.90 -3.61 0.39
C ASP A 95 -33.57 -4.60 1.35
N LEU A 96 -33.50 -4.28 2.64
CA LEU A 96 -34.08 -5.12 3.69
C LEU A 96 -35.54 -4.74 3.89
N PRO A 97 -36.49 -5.69 3.80
CA PRO A 97 -37.87 -5.40 4.14
C PRO A 97 -37.96 -4.94 5.62
N PRO A 98 -38.88 -3.99 5.93
CA PRO A 98 -39.08 -3.55 7.29
C PRO A 98 -39.57 -4.72 8.16
N PRO A 99 -39.19 -4.75 9.46
CA PRO A 99 -39.69 -5.79 10.36
C PRO A 99 -41.21 -5.66 10.52
N THR A 100 -41.91 -6.78 10.47
CA THR A 100 -43.35 -6.86 10.74
C THR A 100 -43.60 -7.81 11.91
N LEU A 101 -44.85 -7.88 12.40
CA LEU A 101 -45.20 -8.88 13.42
C LEU A 101 -45.03 -10.32 12.90
N GLU A 102 -45.19 -10.52 11.59
CA GLU A 102 -45.04 -11.81 10.90
C GLU A 102 -43.57 -12.13 10.58
N ASP A 103 -42.73 -11.11 10.34
CA ASP A 103 -41.28 -11.23 10.08
C ASP A 103 -40.49 -10.46 11.15
N ASN A 104 -40.41 -11.06 12.34
CA ASN A 104 -39.77 -10.50 13.54
C ASN A 104 -38.30 -10.94 13.73
N TYR A 105 -37.67 -11.47 12.68
CA TYR A 105 -36.27 -11.90 12.73
C TYR A 105 -35.30 -10.73 12.96
N SER A 106 -34.19 -11.04 13.61
CA SER A 106 -33.11 -10.08 13.86
C SER A 106 -32.56 -9.48 12.56
N ASP A 107 -32.06 -8.24 12.63
CA ASP A 107 -31.41 -7.57 11.48
C ASP A 107 -30.31 -8.44 10.85
N SER A 108 -29.56 -9.19 11.67
CA SER A 108 -28.51 -10.10 11.21
C SER A 108 -29.07 -11.26 10.38
N LYS A 109 -30.17 -11.89 10.82
CA LYS A 109 -30.82 -12.97 10.08
C LYS A 109 -31.49 -12.49 8.81
N ARG A 110 -32.06 -11.29 8.80
CA ARG A 110 -32.60 -10.70 7.58
C ARG A 110 -31.50 -10.43 6.54
N ILE A 111 -30.34 -9.91 6.96
CA ILE A 111 -29.18 -9.74 6.06
C ILE A 111 -28.70 -11.09 5.51
N GLU A 112 -28.52 -12.09 6.37
CA GLU A 112 -28.09 -13.42 5.95
C GLU A 112 -29.02 -14.00 4.88
N ARG A 113 -30.34 -13.90 5.09
CA ARG A 113 -31.36 -14.34 4.13
C ARG A 113 -31.27 -13.60 2.80
N GLU A 114 -31.14 -12.26 2.81
CA GLU A 114 -31.05 -11.48 1.56
C GLU A 114 -29.71 -11.69 0.83
N LEU A 115 -28.62 -11.92 1.55
CA LEU A 115 -27.32 -12.27 0.94
C LEU A 115 -27.36 -13.66 0.30
N GLN A 116 -27.95 -14.66 0.95
CA GLN A 116 -28.08 -16.02 0.42
C GLN A 116 -28.93 -16.08 -0.86
N LYS A 117 -29.89 -15.17 -1.04
CA LYS A 117 -30.66 -15.05 -2.29
C LYS A 117 -29.82 -14.50 -3.44
N LYS A 118 -28.90 -13.57 -3.15
CA LYS A 118 -28.07 -12.89 -4.16
C LYS A 118 -26.78 -13.65 -4.49
N LEU A 119 -26.26 -14.40 -3.53
CA LEU A 119 -24.95 -15.04 -3.59
C LEU A 119 -25.04 -16.48 -3.08
N SER A 120 -24.35 -17.41 -3.74
CA SER A 120 -24.24 -18.80 -3.31
C SER A 120 -23.28 -18.96 -2.12
N ILE A 121 -23.70 -18.46 -0.94
CA ILE A 121 -22.90 -18.48 0.29
C ILE A 121 -23.24 -19.72 1.10
N LYS A 122 -22.23 -20.54 1.41
CA LYS A 122 -22.38 -21.71 2.30
C LYS A 122 -22.27 -21.35 3.78
N LYS A 123 -21.33 -20.47 4.13
CA LYS A 123 -21.05 -20.06 5.51
C LYS A 123 -20.86 -18.55 5.56
N LEU A 124 -21.75 -17.88 6.29
CA LEU A 124 -21.69 -16.44 6.54
C LEU A 124 -21.28 -16.17 7.99
N ASN A 125 -20.14 -15.52 8.16
CA ASN A 125 -19.71 -14.97 9.44
C ASN A 125 -20.03 -13.46 9.48
N CYS A 126 -20.06 -12.88 10.67
CA CYS A 126 -20.27 -11.44 10.84
C CYS A 126 -19.35 -10.94 11.94
N GLU A 127 -18.57 -9.90 11.65
CA GLU A 127 -17.71 -9.30 12.67
C GLU A 127 -18.54 -8.64 13.78
N TYR A 128 -18.02 -8.69 14.99
CA TYR A 128 -18.64 -8.05 16.15
C TYR A 128 -18.78 -6.52 15.98
N SER A 129 -17.82 -5.90 15.29
CA SER A 129 -17.82 -4.48 14.92
C SER A 129 -19.06 -4.09 14.10
N VAL A 130 -19.53 -5.00 13.23
CA VAL A 130 -20.72 -4.85 12.39
C VAL A 130 -21.98 -4.94 13.25
N LEU A 131 -22.08 -5.96 14.10
CA LEU A 131 -23.24 -6.19 14.96
C LEU A 131 -23.55 -4.98 15.84
N LYS A 132 -22.51 -4.27 16.33
CA LYS A 132 -22.65 -3.06 17.16
C LYS A 132 -23.39 -1.92 16.47
N LYS A 133 -23.23 -1.76 15.15
CA LYS A 133 -23.82 -0.65 14.38
C LYS A 133 -24.93 -1.05 13.43
N LEU A 134 -25.16 -2.35 13.28
CA LEU A 134 -26.11 -2.94 12.35
C LEU A 134 -27.50 -2.32 12.46
N ALA A 135 -28.03 -2.25 13.68
CA ALA A 135 -29.36 -1.73 13.94
C ALA A 135 -29.53 -0.27 13.46
N ASN A 136 -28.53 0.57 13.70
CA ASN A 136 -28.53 1.96 13.26
C ASN A 136 -28.44 2.05 11.72
N ALA A 137 -27.51 1.32 11.11
CA ALA A 137 -27.31 1.33 9.66
C ALA A 137 -28.59 0.94 8.89
N VAL A 138 -29.28 -0.11 9.35
CA VAL A 138 -30.55 -0.57 8.77
C VAL A 138 -31.66 0.48 8.91
N ARG A 139 -31.81 1.08 10.10
CA ARG A 139 -32.92 2.02 10.36
C ARG A 139 -32.73 3.36 9.65
N LYS A 140 -31.49 3.83 9.50
CA LYS A 140 -31.19 5.16 8.99
C LYS A 140 -31.72 5.40 7.57
N ASP A 141 -31.62 4.39 6.71
CA ASP A 141 -32.10 4.46 5.32
C ASP A 141 -33.23 3.45 5.05
N GLN A 142 -34.07 3.19 6.05
CA GLN A 142 -35.29 2.37 5.92
C GLN A 142 -35.04 0.99 5.28
N GLY A 143 -33.97 0.31 5.71
CA GLY A 143 -33.60 -1.03 5.20
C GLY A 143 -32.59 -1.02 4.06
N LYS A 144 -32.35 0.13 3.43
CA LYS A 144 -31.37 0.26 2.34
C LYS A 144 -29.95 0.40 2.86
N ILE A 145 -29.16 -0.64 2.69
CA ILE A 145 -27.81 -0.72 3.24
C ILE A 145 -26.80 -1.17 2.19
N ILE A 146 -25.54 -0.84 2.46
CA ILE A 146 -24.38 -1.40 1.79
C ILE A 146 -23.69 -2.33 2.78
N VAL A 147 -23.48 -3.56 2.37
CA VAL A 147 -22.73 -4.58 3.11
C VAL A 147 -21.38 -4.78 2.43
N ILE A 148 -20.32 -4.75 3.22
CA ILE A 148 -18.97 -5.05 2.77
C ILE A 148 -18.62 -6.46 3.23
N LEU A 149 -18.32 -7.33 2.26
CA LEU A 149 -17.99 -8.73 2.47
C LEU A 149 -16.49 -8.93 2.25
N PHE A 150 -15.87 -9.76 3.05
CA PHE A 150 -14.57 -10.37 2.78
C PHE A 150 -14.77 -11.85 2.46
N ILE A 151 -14.25 -12.29 1.31
CA ILE A 151 -14.37 -13.65 0.81
C ILE A 151 -12.97 -14.28 0.84
N SER A 152 -12.85 -15.41 1.55
CA SER A 152 -11.62 -16.19 1.62
C SER A 152 -11.95 -17.68 1.48
N GLY A 153 -11.60 -18.25 0.33
CA GLY A 153 -12.01 -19.61 -0.02
C GLY A 153 -13.54 -19.78 0.02
N ASN A 154 -14.02 -20.67 0.88
CA ASN A 154 -15.45 -20.95 1.05
C ASN A 154 -16.10 -20.13 2.18
N GLU A 155 -15.35 -19.28 2.88
CA GLU A 155 -15.86 -18.46 3.97
C GLU A 155 -16.16 -17.05 3.49
N THR A 156 -17.34 -16.55 3.85
CA THR A 156 -17.73 -15.15 3.62
C THR A 156 -17.97 -14.49 4.96
N THR A 157 -17.33 -13.35 5.20
CA THR A 157 -17.48 -12.59 6.44
C THR A 157 -18.02 -11.21 6.13
N VAL A 158 -19.07 -10.80 6.81
CA VAL A 158 -19.50 -9.39 6.82
C VAL A 158 -18.53 -8.60 7.70
N ILE A 159 -17.77 -7.71 7.08
CA ILE A 159 -16.75 -6.88 7.76
C ILE A 159 -17.22 -5.44 7.98
N ASP A 160 -18.21 -4.97 7.21
CA ASP A 160 -18.82 -3.67 7.42
C ASP A 160 -20.28 -3.60 6.95
N VAL A 161 -21.06 -2.71 7.56
CA VAL A 161 -22.41 -2.33 7.17
C VAL A 161 -22.58 -0.83 7.31
N VAL A 162 -23.08 -0.19 6.27
CA VAL A 162 -23.34 1.26 6.24
C VAL A 162 -24.69 1.57 5.56
N PRO A 163 -25.33 2.70 5.88
CA PRO A 163 -26.49 3.19 5.13
C PRO A 163 -26.13 3.49 3.66
N GLN A 164 -27.04 3.23 2.72
CA GLN A 164 -26.79 3.40 1.29
C GLN A 164 -26.56 4.87 0.87
N SER A 165 -27.16 5.82 1.58
CA SER A 165 -27.01 7.27 1.39
C SER A 165 -25.56 7.74 1.47
N GLY A 166 -24.69 7.01 2.17
CA GLY A 166 -23.27 7.33 2.30
C GLY A 166 -22.45 7.13 1.02
N LYS A 167 -23.01 6.52 -0.05
CA LYS A 167 -22.33 6.25 -1.33
C LYS A 167 -20.90 5.70 -1.14
N LYS A 168 -20.75 4.74 -0.22
CA LYS A 168 -19.43 4.29 0.23
C LYS A 168 -18.65 3.66 -0.91
N LYS A 169 -17.42 4.14 -1.11
CA LYS A 169 -16.42 3.52 -1.99
C LYS A 169 -15.57 2.57 -1.14
N VAL A 170 -14.99 1.57 -1.80
CA VAL A 170 -14.18 0.54 -1.15
C VAL A 170 -12.79 0.60 -1.75
N TYR A 171 -11.80 0.80 -0.89
CA TYR A 171 -10.40 0.87 -1.28
C TYR A 171 -9.60 -0.26 -0.65
N GLY A 172 -8.46 -0.53 -1.25
CA GLY A 172 -7.42 -1.38 -0.69
C GLY A 172 -6.07 -0.72 -0.85
N VAL A 173 -5.07 -1.24 -0.15
CA VAL A 173 -3.68 -0.82 -0.29
C VAL A 173 -2.80 -1.99 -0.73
N ALA A 174 -1.88 -1.72 -1.65
CA ALA A 174 -0.80 -2.63 -2.00
C ALA A 174 0.52 -2.00 -1.55
N CYS A 175 1.24 -2.67 -0.66
CA CYS A 175 2.45 -2.15 -0.04
C CYS A 175 3.63 -3.07 -0.35
N ASP A 176 4.72 -2.51 -0.87
CA ASP A 176 6.00 -3.18 -1.02
C ASP A 176 6.96 -2.68 0.06
N ILE A 177 7.32 -3.59 0.96
CA ILE A 177 8.23 -3.36 2.07
C ILE A 177 9.63 -3.78 1.62
N GLY A 178 10.33 -2.83 1.00
CA GLY A 178 11.75 -2.96 0.74
C GLY A 178 12.60 -2.70 1.98
N THR A 179 13.86 -3.14 1.93
CA THR A 179 14.82 -2.88 3.01
C THR A 179 15.07 -1.38 3.16
N THR A 180 15.25 -0.65 2.06
CA THR A 180 15.52 0.81 2.09
C THR A 180 14.26 1.64 1.96
N THR A 181 13.31 1.20 1.13
CA THR A 181 12.14 1.99 0.73
C THR A 181 10.88 1.16 0.95
N VAL A 182 9.84 1.80 1.46
CA VAL A 182 8.48 1.26 1.50
C VAL A 182 7.64 2.03 0.50
N ALA A 183 6.99 1.34 -0.43
CA ALA A 183 6.08 1.92 -1.41
C ALA A 183 4.66 1.45 -1.16
N LEU A 184 3.67 2.32 -1.34
CA LEU A 184 2.26 2.02 -1.13
C LEU A 184 1.41 2.62 -2.25
N HIS A 185 0.57 1.77 -2.84
CA HIS A 185 -0.49 2.16 -3.76
C HIS A 185 -1.84 2.07 -3.06
N LEU A 186 -2.63 3.14 -3.15
CA LEU A 186 -4.04 3.14 -2.78
C LEU A 186 -4.87 2.83 -4.02
N VAL A 187 -5.71 1.81 -3.95
CA VAL A 187 -6.44 1.25 -5.08
C VAL A 187 -7.93 1.25 -4.80
N ASN A 188 -8.72 1.71 -5.77
CA ASN A 188 -10.16 1.55 -5.77
C ASN A 188 -10.52 0.11 -6.15
N LEU A 189 -11.08 -0.66 -5.22
CA LEU A 189 -11.35 -2.09 -5.44
C LEU A 189 -12.50 -2.31 -6.43
N GLY A 190 -13.37 -1.33 -6.64
CA GLY A 190 -14.47 -1.45 -7.61
C GLY A 190 -14.01 -1.26 -9.06
N SER A 191 -12.98 -0.44 -9.29
CA SER A 191 -12.50 -0.11 -10.65
C SER A 191 -11.09 -0.61 -10.95
N GLY A 192 -10.36 -1.10 -9.95
CA GLY A 192 -8.94 -1.45 -10.05
C GLY A 192 -8.00 -0.26 -10.23
N LYS A 193 -8.53 0.97 -10.23
CA LYS A 193 -7.74 2.19 -10.45
C LYS A 193 -6.88 2.51 -9.25
N ILE A 194 -5.61 2.85 -9.49
CA ILE A 194 -4.71 3.42 -8.49
C ILE A 194 -5.10 4.89 -8.29
N GLU A 195 -5.52 5.25 -7.08
CA GLU A 195 -5.97 6.61 -6.72
C GLU A 195 -4.84 7.44 -6.12
N SER A 196 -3.82 6.79 -5.52
CA SER A 196 -2.64 7.46 -5.00
C SER A 196 -1.45 6.50 -4.89
N THR A 197 -0.25 7.04 -5.10
CA THR A 197 1.01 6.31 -4.93
C THR A 197 1.93 7.14 -4.05
N VAL A 198 2.45 6.53 -2.99
CA VAL A 198 3.36 7.19 -2.04
C VAL A 198 4.49 6.23 -1.67
N SER A 199 5.63 6.77 -1.30
CA SER A 199 6.72 5.97 -0.73
C SER A 199 7.47 6.75 0.36
N SER A 200 8.26 6.04 1.14
CA SER A 200 9.09 6.60 2.20
C SER A 200 10.29 5.70 2.44
N LEU A 201 11.34 6.24 3.04
CA LEU A 201 12.39 5.40 3.61
C LEU A 201 11.80 4.49 4.69
N ASN A 202 12.30 3.25 4.71
CA ASN A 202 11.98 2.27 5.74
C ASN A 202 12.68 2.69 7.05
N GLN A 203 11.88 3.09 8.06
CA GLN A 203 12.43 3.59 9.32
C GLN A 203 13.21 2.54 10.12
N GLN A 204 13.13 1.26 9.75
CA GLN A 204 13.98 0.20 10.30
C GLN A 204 15.48 0.44 10.06
N ILE A 205 15.86 1.42 9.22
CA ILE A 205 17.25 1.91 9.13
C ILE A 205 17.84 2.28 10.51
N LYS A 206 17.00 2.73 11.46
CA LYS A 206 17.42 3.01 12.85
C LYS A 206 17.90 1.77 13.61
N GLY A 207 17.48 0.57 13.19
CA GLY A 207 17.94 -0.71 13.73
C GLY A 207 18.96 -1.42 12.85
N GLY A 208 19.30 -0.88 11.68
CA GLY A 208 20.28 -1.47 10.76
C GLY A 208 20.08 -1.01 9.31
N GLU A 209 21.16 -0.67 8.64
CA GLU A 209 21.16 -0.21 7.24
C GLU A 209 20.91 -1.35 6.24
N ASP A 210 21.21 -2.59 6.63
CA ASP A 210 21.04 -3.78 5.80
C ASP A 210 20.28 -4.90 6.53
N ILE A 211 20.02 -5.99 5.81
CA ILE A 211 19.24 -7.13 6.32
C ILE A 211 19.95 -7.80 7.51
N ILE A 212 21.27 -8.00 7.44
CA ILE A 212 22.03 -8.73 8.47
C ILE A 212 22.11 -7.93 9.77
N SER A 213 22.38 -6.63 9.67
CA SER A 213 22.38 -5.72 10.82
C SER A 213 21.01 -5.67 11.50
N ARG A 214 19.91 -5.69 10.74
CA ARG A 214 18.55 -5.78 11.31
C ARG A 214 18.28 -7.12 11.99
N ILE A 215 18.74 -8.24 11.43
CA ILE A 215 18.61 -9.56 12.07
C ILE A 215 19.35 -9.54 13.42
N ASN A 216 20.59 -9.05 13.44
CA ASN A 216 21.37 -8.94 14.67
C ASN A 216 20.74 -7.96 15.68
N TYR A 217 20.11 -6.88 15.20
CA TYR A 217 19.37 -5.96 16.07
C TYR A 217 18.12 -6.61 16.65
N ALA A 218 17.38 -7.39 15.85
CA ALA A 218 16.17 -8.07 16.27
C ALA A 218 16.41 -9.07 17.41
N GLN A 219 17.60 -9.69 17.45
CA GLN A 219 18.02 -10.62 18.50
C GLN A 219 18.30 -9.93 19.85
N LYS A 220 18.43 -8.61 19.90
CA LYS A 220 18.59 -7.87 21.16
C LYS A 220 17.26 -7.81 21.92
N PRO A 221 17.28 -7.66 23.26
CA PRO A 221 16.06 -7.41 24.03
C PRO A 221 15.27 -6.23 23.42
N GLU A 222 13.96 -6.44 23.19
CA GLU A 222 13.05 -5.49 22.53
C GLU A 222 13.39 -5.10 21.08
N GLY A 223 14.43 -5.70 20.48
CA GLY A 223 14.91 -5.33 19.15
C GLY A 223 13.88 -5.60 18.05
N LEU A 224 13.29 -6.79 18.07
CA LEU A 224 12.23 -7.18 17.13
C LEU A 224 11.01 -6.26 17.25
N ARG A 225 10.53 -6.00 18.47
CA ARG A 225 9.38 -5.11 18.71
C ARG A 225 9.65 -3.71 18.18
N LYS A 226 10.84 -3.14 18.44
CA LYS A 226 11.23 -1.82 17.91
C LYS A 226 11.26 -1.79 16.38
N LEU A 227 11.80 -2.82 15.74
CA LEU A 227 11.79 -2.92 14.27
C LEU A 227 10.36 -3.03 13.71
N GLN A 228 9.48 -3.76 14.40
CA GLN A 228 8.07 -3.87 14.04
C GLN A 228 7.36 -2.50 14.16
N GLU A 229 7.57 -1.77 15.26
CA GLU A 229 7.01 -0.43 15.47
C GLU A 229 7.45 0.55 14.37
N LEU A 230 8.71 0.50 13.97
CA LEU A 230 9.26 1.36 12.92
C LEU A 230 8.62 1.09 11.55
N ILE A 231 8.39 -0.18 11.20
CA ILE A 231 7.72 -0.50 9.93
C ILE A 231 6.23 -0.17 9.98
N ILE A 232 5.54 -0.47 11.09
CA ILE A 232 4.13 -0.09 11.29
C ILE A 232 3.96 1.43 11.17
N LEU A 233 4.82 2.21 11.82
CA LEU A 233 4.80 3.67 11.72
C LEU A 233 5.02 4.14 10.27
N THR A 234 5.94 3.51 9.55
CA THR A 234 6.21 3.85 8.15
C THR A 234 4.97 3.58 7.27
N VAL A 235 4.36 2.40 7.40
CA VAL A 235 3.17 2.02 6.62
C VAL A 235 1.97 2.90 6.97
N ASN A 236 1.70 3.17 8.25
CA ASN A 236 0.60 4.04 8.67
C ASN A 236 0.75 5.47 8.14
N ASN A 237 1.96 6.02 8.19
CA ASN A 237 2.25 7.33 7.61
C ASN A 237 2.02 7.36 6.10
N LEU A 238 2.32 6.27 5.39
CA LEU A 238 2.03 6.16 3.95
C LEU A 238 0.53 6.05 3.69
N ILE A 239 -0.21 5.26 4.47
CA ILE A 239 -1.68 5.17 4.37
C ILE A 239 -2.31 6.55 4.57
N GLU A 240 -1.89 7.32 5.58
CA GLU A 240 -2.39 8.68 5.81
C GLU A 240 -2.07 9.61 4.64
N LYS A 241 -0.82 9.60 4.15
CA LYS A 241 -0.41 10.43 3.00
C LYS A 241 -1.20 10.09 1.74
N ALA A 242 -1.38 8.80 1.45
CA ALA A 242 -2.13 8.32 0.30
C ALA A 242 -3.61 8.75 0.39
N SER A 243 -4.21 8.54 1.57
CA SER A 243 -5.61 8.89 1.84
C SER A 243 -5.86 10.39 1.70
N ARG A 244 -4.97 11.24 2.25
CA ARG A 244 -5.05 12.71 2.11
C ARG A 244 -4.94 13.14 0.65
N SER A 245 -4.01 12.56 -0.10
CA SER A 245 -3.79 12.89 -1.51
C SER A 245 -4.99 12.52 -2.39
N ALA A 246 -5.63 11.39 -2.10
CA ALA A 246 -6.84 10.94 -2.81
C ALA A 246 -8.14 11.51 -2.23
N GLN A 247 -8.08 12.32 -1.17
CA GLN A 247 -9.24 12.86 -0.45
C GLN A 247 -10.22 11.78 0.03
N ILE A 248 -9.71 10.65 0.53
CA ILE A 248 -10.52 9.56 1.09
C ILE A 248 -10.30 9.44 2.59
N SER A 249 -11.24 8.77 3.28
CA SER A 249 -11.05 8.38 4.67
C SER A 249 -10.24 7.08 4.75
N PRO A 250 -9.25 6.95 5.65
CA PRO A 250 -8.60 5.67 5.95
C PRO A 250 -9.60 4.57 6.35
N SER A 251 -10.78 4.93 6.88
CA SER A 251 -11.87 3.98 7.21
C SER A 251 -12.55 3.34 6.00
N ASP A 252 -12.20 3.79 4.79
CA ASP A 252 -12.72 3.24 3.53
C ASP A 252 -11.74 2.24 2.90
N ILE A 253 -10.60 1.99 3.55
CA ILE A 253 -9.61 0.97 3.17
C ILE A 253 -9.96 -0.33 3.89
N TYR A 254 -10.37 -1.34 3.13
CA TYR A 254 -10.86 -2.63 3.63
C TYR A 254 -9.92 -3.80 3.39
N TYR A 255 -8.89 -3.59 2.57
CA TYR A 255 -7.96 -4.64 2.20
C TYR A 255 -6.55 -4.12 2.13
N ALA A 256 -5.59 -4.92 2.59
CA ALA A 256 -4.18 -4.64 2.47
C ALA A 256 -3.47 -5.87 1.94
N SER A 257 -2.68 -5.70 0.88
CA SER A 257 -1.71 -6.68 0.42
C SER A 257 -0.32 -6.12 0.71
N LEU A 258 0.49 -6.90 1.41
CA LEU A 258 1.86 -6.54 1.77
C LEU A 258 2.82 -7.51 1.08
N SER A 259 3.88 -6.99 0.50
CA SER A 259 4.94 -7.75 -0.16
C SER A 259 6.31 -7.29 0.35
N GLY A 260 7.33 -8.12 0.18
CA GLY A 260 8.68 -7.84 0.65
C GLY A 260 9.44 -9.15 0.92
N ASN A 261 10.73 -9.05 1.19
CA ASN A 261 11.56 -10.23 1.45
C ASN A 261 11.20 -10.90 2.80
N THR A 262 11.61 -12.16 2.97
CA THR A 262 11.29 -12.97 4.15
C THR A 262 11.71 -12.29 5.46
N THR A 263 12.80 -11.54 5.48
CA THR A 263 13.25 -10.82 6.70
C THR A 263 12.33 -9.67 7.09
N MET A 264 11.56 -9.12 6.15
CA MET A 264 10.54 -8.10 6.44
C MET A 264 9.25 -8.70 7.03
N PHE A 265 9.05 -10.02 6.87
CA PHE A 265 7.93 -10.78 7.43
C PHE A 265 8.44 -11.96 8.26
N PRO A 266 9.17 -11.72 9.36
CA PRO A 266 9.63 -12.81 10.20
C PRO A 266 8.42 -13.55 10.76
N SER A 267 8.42 -14.88 10.66
CA SER A 267 7.41 -15.70 11.33
C SER A 267 7.40 -15.37 12.82
N PRO A 268 6.23 -15.35 13.47
CA PRO A 268 6.17 -15.27 14.91
C PRO A 268 7.01 -16.41 15.48
N SER A 269 7.99 -16.07 16.33
CA SER A 269 8.72 -17.09 17.08
C SER A 269 7.71 -17.82 17.96
N GLU A 270 7.65 -19.15 17.86
CA GLU A 270 6.95 -19.98 18.84
C GLU A 270 7.53 -19.66 20.21
N SER A 271 6.74 -18.97 21.04
CA SER A 271 7.03 -18.69 22.44
C SER A 271 6.40 -19.75 23.32
#